data_AF-A0ABD5LX37-F1
#
_entry.id   AF-A0ABD5LX37-F1
#
_cell.length_a   1.000
_cell.length_b   1.000
_cell.length_c   1.000
_cell.angle_alpha   90.00
_cell.angle_beta   90.00
_cell.angle_gamma   90.00
#
_symmetry.space_group_name_H-M   'P 1'
#
loop_
_entity.id
_entity.type
_entity.pdbx_description
1 polymer ?
#
loop_
_entity_poly.entity_id
_entity_poly.type
_entity_poly.pdbx_seq_one_letter_code
_entity_poly.pdbx_strand_id
1 'polypeptide(L)'
;MLFTVSLWFDSGLFLVISLLFQGTLVITDYYLDWHYMWSVVVAQPITMVIQIIQSLGYIALLYWAWPYIQHSFIAYALRCVGKMALTTYLLQSIIGTTLFQRMGLFNQFTLLQLMLFVMAIWGINIIFAVTWLRYFSQGPIEWLWRHSSTGLAKRF
;
A
#
# COMPACT_ATOMS: atom_id res chain seq x y z
N MET A 1 -8.03 10.28 28.24
CA MET A 1 -7.23 11.43 27.78
C MET A 1 -5.73 11.19 27.92
N LEU A 2 -5.24 10.64 29.06
CA LEU A 2 -3.81 10.30 29.23
C LEU A 2 -3.32 9.20 28.26
N PHE A 3 -4.13 8.17 28.02
CA PHE A 3 -3.79 7.05 27.12
C PHE A 3 -3.62 7.48 25.65
N THR A 4 -4.42 8.46 25.19
CA THR A 4 -4.37 9.00 23.82
C THR A 4 -3.17 9.92 23.58
N VAL A 5 -2.66 10.59 24.62
CA VAL A 5 -1.50 11.47 24.51
C VAL A 5 -0.20 10.66 24.53
N SER A 6 -0.11 9.59 25.33
CA SER A 6 1.07 8.71 25.29
C SER A 6 1.19 8.01 23.94
N LEU A 7 0.09 7.46 23.41
CA LEU A 7 0.08 6.81 22.09
C LEU A 7 0.51 7.73 20.94
N TRP A 8 0.20 9.02 21.02
CA TRP A 8 0.67 10.00 20.04
C TRP A 8 2.18 10.22 20.13
N PHE A 9 2.70 10.42 21.34
CA PHE A 9 4.13 10.62 21.56
C PHE A 9 4.93 9.36 21.19
N ASP A 10 4.44 8.18 21.58
CA ASP A 10 5.05 6.90 21.31
C ASP A 10 5.06 6.60 19.80
N SER A 11 3.93 6.83 19.09
CA SER A 11 3.85 6.60 17.64
C SER A 11 4.75 7.53 16.82
N GLY A 12 4.81 8.81 17.19
CA GLY A 12 5.71 9.78 16.56
C GLY A 12 7.18 9.39 16.75
N LEU A 13 7.54 8.93 17.95
CA LEU A 13 8.91 8.51 18.27
C LEU A 13 9.34 7.28 17.45
N PHE A 14 8.52 6.22 17.38
CA PHE A 14 8.84 5.03 16.58
C PHE A 14 8.99 5.34 15.09
N LEU A 15 8.14 6.23 14.54
CA LEU A 15 8.23 6.65 13.15
C LEU A 15 9.48 7.50 12.89
N VAL A 16 9.78 8.48 13.74
CA VAL A 16 10.96 9.33 13.56
C VAL A 16 12.23 8.50 13.65
N ILE A 17 12.34 7.61 14.64
CA ILE A 17 13.50 6.73 14.80
C ILE A 17 13.65 5.83 13.57
N SER A 18 12.61 5.11 13.17
CA SER A 18 12.69 4.22 12.00
C SER A 18 13.04 4.96 10.71
N LEU A 19 12.51 6.17 10.49
CA LEU A 19 12.85 7.00 9.33
C LEU A 19 14.29 7.51 9.35
N LEU A 20 14.83 7.86 10.52
CA LEU A 20 16.24 8.26 10.65
C LEU A 20 17.19 7.08 10.35
N PHE A 21 16.86 5.89 10.84
CA PHE A 21 17.61 4.67 10.55
C PHE A 21 17.54 4.33 9.06
N GLN A 22 16.34 4.37 8.46
CA GLN A 22 16.15 4.15 7.03
C GLN A 22 16.92 5.18 6.19
N GLY A 23 16.87 6.45 6.58
CA GLY A 23 17.59 7.54 5.91
C GLY A 23 19.10 7.33 5.95
N THR A 24 19.64 6.94 7.10
CA THR A 24 21.08 6.63 7.25
C THR A 24 21.51 5.47 6.35
N LEU A 25 20.70 4.41 6.24
CA LEU A 25 20.99 3.30 5.32
C LEU A 25 20.98 3.74 3.86
N VAL A 26 19.98 4.51 3.43
CA VAL A 26 19.90 5.01 2.04
C VAL A 26 21.07 5.94 1.72
N ILE A 27 21.47 6.79 2.67
CA ILE A 27 22.65 7.66 2.51
C ILE A 27 23.92 6.82 2.39
N THR A 28 24.04 5.76 3.17
CA THR A 28 25.19 4.85 3.11
C THR A 28 25.21 4.07 1.79
N ASP A 29 24.07 3.58 1.33
CA ASP A 29 23.90 2.98 -0.01
C ASP A 29 24.31 3.95 -1.12
N TYR A 30 23.93 5.23 -1.00
CA TYR A 30 24.31 6.27 -1.95
C TYR A 30 25.83 6.52 -1.98
N TYR A 31 26.48 6.61 -0.81
CA TYR A 31 27.94 6.81 -0.74
C TYR A 31 28.75 5.59 -1.17
N LEU A 32 28.15 4.39 -1.15
CA LEU A 32 28.75 3.15 -1.62
C LEU A 32 28.38 2.84 -3.08
N ASP A 33 27.88 3.82 -3.84
CA ASP A 33 27.46 3.67 -5.24
C ASP A 33 26.52 2.48 -5.46
N TRP A 34 25.66 2.18 -4.48
CA TRP A 34 24.75 1.04 -4.50
C TRP A 34 25.47 -0.30 -4.71
N HIS A 35 26.65 -0.46 -4.11
CA HIS A 35 27.44 -1.68 -4.23
C HIS A 35 26.61 -2.92 -3.83
N TYR A 36 26.42 -3.83 -4.79
CA TYR A 36 25.49 -4.96 -4.68
C TYR A 36 25.61 -5.74 -3.35
N MET A 37 26.84 -6.08 -2.94
CA MET A 37 27.05 -6.85 -1.70
C MET A 37 26.59 -6.08 -0.46
N TRP A 38 26.83 -4.77 -0.40
CA TRP A 38 26.38 -3.97 0.73
C TRP A 38 24.86 -3.84 0.73
N SER A 39 24.29 -3.38 -0.39
CA SER A 39 22.87 -3.08 -0.49
C SER A 39 22.01 -4.33 -0.28
N VAL A 40 22.34 -5.44 -0.95
CA VAL A 40 21.49 -6.64 -0.94
C VAL A 40 21.78 -7.56 0.25
N VAL A 41 23.04 -7.73 0.65
CA VAL A 41 23.38 -8.70 1.72
C VAL A 41 23.24 -8.06 3.10
N VAL A 42 23.57 -6.77 3.23
CA VAL A 42 23.59 -6.09 4.54
C VAL A 42 22.40 -5.16 4.70
N ALA A 43 22.23 -4.19 3.79
CA ALA A 43 21.20 -3.16 3.96
C ALA A 43 19.78 -3.75 3.87
N GLN A 44 19.48 -4.62 2.89
CA GLN A 44 18.13 -5.18 2.69
C GLN A 44 17.57 -5.88 3.94
N PRO A 45 18.26 -6.85 4.58
CA PRO A 45 17.76 -7.46 5.82
C PRO A 45 17.51 -6.45 6.94
N ILE A 46 18.39 -5.44 7.08
CA ILE A 46 18.21 -4.39 8.08
C ILE A 46 16.96 -3.56 7.76
N THR A 47 16.75 -3.19 6.50
CA THR A 47 15.55 -2.46 6.08
C THR A 47 14.27 -3.25 6.32
N MET A 48 14.28 -4.59 6.19
CA MET A 48 13.11 -5.41 6.52
C MET A 48 12.73 -5.30 8.01
N VAL A 49 13.72 -5.30 8.90
CA VAL A 49 13.47 -5.13 10.35
C VAL A 49 12.95 -3.72 10.64
N ILE A 50 13.55 -2.70 10.01
CA ILE A 50 13.11 -1.31 10.15
C ILE A 50 11.66 -1.15 9.67
N GLN A 51 11.27 -1.79 8.56
CA GLN A 51 9.90 -1.75 8.03
C GLN A 51 8.87 -2.31 9.02
N ILE A 52 9.22 -3.31 9.83
CA ILE A 52 8.32 -3.82 10.88
C ILE A 52 8.07 -2.72 11.92
N ILE A 53 9.12 -2.08 12.41
CA ILE A 53 9.02 -0.98 13.39
C ILE A 53 8.23 0.19 12.79
N GLN A 54 8.50 0.54 11.53
CA GLN A 54 7.80 1.60 10.82
C GLN A 54 6.31 1.29 10.61
N SER A 55 5.96 0.03 10.33
CA SER A 55 4.58 -0.43 10.19
C SER A 55 3.80 -0.28 11.50
N LEU A 56 4.42 -0.61 12.64
CA LEU A 56 3.82 -0.41 13.97
C LEU A 56 3.61 1.08 14.25
N GLY A 57 4.58 1.92 13.88
CA GLY A 57 4.46 3.37 13.95
C GLY A 57 3.27 3.89 13.14
N TYR A 58 3.10 3.43 11.90
CA TYR A 58 1.96 3.80 11.06
C TYR A 58 0.62 3.33 11.62
N ILE A 59 0.54 2.10 12.14
CA ILE A 59 -0.69 1.56 12.76
C ILE A 59 -1.07 2.40 13.98
N ALA A 60 -0.10 2.70 14.86
CA ALA A 60 -0.33 3.51 16.05
C ALA A 60 -0.78 4.95 15.68
N LEU A 61 -0.14 5.55 14.67
CA LEU A 61 -0.53 6.87 14.15
C LEU A 61 -1.95 6.85 13.56
N LEU A 62 -2.28 5.84 12.76
CA LEU A 62 -3.62 5.68 12.18
C LEU A 62 -4.69 5.48 13.24
N TYR A 63 -4.40 4.66 14.26
CA TYR A 63 -5.32 4.42 15.38
C TYR A 63 -5.59 5.71 16.15
N TRP A 64 -4.55 6.50 16.43
CA TRP A 64 -4.69 7.80 17.07
C TRP A 64 -5.45 8.81 16.18
N ALA A 65 -5.15 8.86 14.88
CA ALA A 65 -5.79 9.78 13.94
C ALA A 65 -7.24 9.39 13.59
N TRP A 66 -7.63 8.13 13.84
CA TRP A 66 -8.90 7.55 13.38
C TRP A 66 -10.14 8.37 13.74
N PRO A 67 -10.33 8.87 14.97
CA PRO A 67 -11.51 9.66 15.34
C PRO A 67 -11.70 10.92 14.49
N TYR A 68 -10.59 11.49 14.01
CA TYR A 68 -10.57 12.71 13.20
C TYR A 68 -10.79 12.42 11.71
N ILE A 69 -10.23 11.32 11.19
CA ILE A 69 -10.24 11.02 9.76
C ILE A 69 -11.43 10.15 9.33
N GLN A 70 -12.12 9.47 10.25
CA GLN A 70 -13.15 8.46 9.92
C GLN A 70 -14.32 8.98 9.07
N HIS A 71 -14.63 10.28 9.15
CA HIS A 71 -15.71 10.92 8.39
C HIS A 71 -15.24 11.56 7.09
N SER A 72 -13.94 11.52 6.79
CA SER A 72 -13.39 12.09 5.57
C SER A 72 -13.74 11.25 4.34
N PHE A 73 -13.77 11.91 3.18
CA PHE A 73 -13.90 11.21 1.89
C PHE A 73 -12.78 10.17 1.69
N ILE A 74 -11.57 10.46 2.18
CA ILE A 74 -10.42 9.55 2.08
C ILE A 74 -10.67 8.25 2.84
N ALA A 75 -11.18 8.32 4.07
CA ALA A 75 -11.52 7.13 4.84
C ALA A 75 -12.65 6.33 4.17
N TYR A 76 -13.64 7.00 3.57
CA TYR A 76 -14.68 6.34 2.78
C TYR A 76 -14.11 5.64 1.54
N ALA A 77 -13.27 6.32 0.76
CA ALA A 77 -12.61 5.76 -0.42
C ALA A 77 -11.74 4.55 -0.07
N LEU A 78 -10.95 4.63 1.01
CA LEU A 78 -10.14 3.51 1.51
C LEU A 78 -11.00 2.31 1.92
N ARG A 79 -12.15 2.54 2.57
CA ARG A 79 -13.11 1.46 2.87
C ARG A 79 -13.67 0.82 1.61
N CYS A 80 -13.97 1.61 0.58
CA CYS A 80 -14.45 1.10 -0.71
C CYS A 80 -13.39 0.23 -1.40
N VAL A 81 -12.17 0.74 -1.55
CA VAL A 81 -11.05 -0.02 -2.12
C VAL A 81 -10.77 -1.29 -1.31
N GLY A 82 -10.76 -1.21 0.02
CA GLY A 82 -10.53 -2.36 0.89
C GLY A 82 -11.60 -3.46 0.77
N LYS A 83 -12.87 -3.11 0.53
CA LYS A 83 -13.93 -4.09 0.25
C LYS A 83 -13.75 -4.82 -1.10
N MET A 84 -12.97 -4.24 -2.00
CA MET A 84 -12.70 -4.74 -3.35
C MET A 84 -11.21 -5.08 -3.54
N ALA A 85 -10.50 -5.44 -2.47
CA ALA A 85 -9.05 -5.59 -2.48
C ALA A 85 -8.54 -6.56 -3.56
N LEU A 86 -9.24 -7.68 -3.80
CA LEU A 86 -8.85 -8.66 -4.82
C LEU A 86 -9.12 -8.11 -6.23
N THR A 87 -10.28 -7.47 -6.42
CA THR A 87 -10.63 -6.82 -7.69
C THR A 87 -9.64 -5.71 -8.03
N THR A 88 -9.32 -4.83 -7.07
CA THR A 88 -8.43 -3.69 -7.30
C THR A 88 -6.99 -4.14 -7.53
N TYR A 89 -6.54 -5.19 -6.83
CA TYR A 89 -5.22 -5.79 -7.07
C TYR A 89 -5.10 -6.35 -8.50
N LEU A 90 -6.11 -7.10 -8.95
CA LEU A 90 -6.13 -7.66 -10.30
C LEU A 90 -6.27 -6.58 -11.36
N LEU A 91 -7.11 -5.57 -11.14
CA LEU A 91 -7.26 -4.42 -12.03
C LEU A 91 -5.92 -3.70 -12.20
N GLN A 92 -5.23 -3.36 -11.11
CA GLN A 92 -3.90 -2.74 -11.16
C GLN A 92 -2.88 -3.62 -11.89
N SER A 93 -2.88 -4.93 -11.64
CA SER A 93 -1.95 -5.87 -12.29
C SER A 93 -2.20 -5.98 -13.80
N ILE A 94 -3.47 -6.06 -14.22
CA ILE A 94 -3.86 -6.09 -15.63
C ILE A 94 -3.47 -4.78 -16.33
N ILE A 95 -3.74 -3.63 -15.69
CA ILE A 95 -3.34 -2.33 -16.24
C ILE A 95 -1.82 -2.25 -16.38
N GLY A 96 -1.06 -2.61 -15.33
CA GLY A 96 0.40 -2.57 -15.35
C GLY A 96 1.00 -3.49 -16.41
N THR A 97 0.59 -4.75 -16.46
CA THR A 97 1.08 -5.71 -17.46
C THR A 97 0.68 -5.31 -18.89
N THR A 98 -0.53 -4.81 -19.10
CA THR A 98 -0.97 -4.36 -20.44
C THR A 98 -0.16 -3.16 -20.90
N LEU A 99 -0.02 -2.12 -20.06
CA LEU A 99 0.74 -0.92 -20.41
C LEU A 99 2.22 -1.24 -20.65
N PHE A 100 2.89 -1.88 -19.68
CA PHE A 100 4.34 -2.03 -19.75
C PHE A 100 4.80 -3.22 -20.60
N GLN A 101 4.09 -4.36 -20.55
CA GLN A 101 4.51 -5.55 -21.29
C GLN A 101 3.89 -5.63 -22.68
N ARG A 102 2.57 -5.43 -22.81
CA ARG A 102 1.89 -5.58 -24.12
C ARG A 102 2.06 -4.38 -25.05
N MET A 103 2.03 -3.16 -24.52
CA MET A 103 2.21 -1.95 -25.34
C MET A 103 3.69 -1.58 -25.53
N GLY A 104 4.62 -2.39 -25.01
CA GLY A 104 6.06 -2.19 -25.20
C GLY A 104 6.63 -0.95 -24.49
N LEU A 105 5.89 -0.37 -23.54
CA LEU A 105 6.29 0.84 -22.81
C LEU A 105 7.36 0.59 -21.73
N PHE A 106 7.89 -0.63 -21.67
CA PHE A 106 8.93 -0.99 -20.72
C PHE A 106 10.22 -0.17 -20.98
N ASN A 107 10.76 0.41 -19.90
CA ASN A 107 12.00 1.21 -19.93
C ASN A 107 11.96 2.48 -20.81
N GLN A 108 10.77 2.99 -21.16
CA GLN A 108 10.63 4.21 -21.97
C GLN A 108 10.41 5.48 -21.15
N PHE A 109 10.11 5.35 -19.86
CA PHE A 109 9.73 6.47 -19.01
C PHE A 109 10.73 6.70 -17.89
N THR A 110 10.90 7.97 -17.52
CA THR A 110 11.71 8.34 -16.35
C THR A 110 10.97 7.98 -15.05
N LEU A 111 11.70 7.90 -13.93
CA LEU A 111 11.12 7.61 -12.61
C LEU A 111 9.94 8.53 -12.28
N LEU A 112 10.08 9.83 -12.56
CA LEU A 112 9.04 10.83 -12.30
C LEU A 112 7.76 10.56 -13.11
N GLN A 113 7.91 10.21 -14.39
CA GLN A 113 6.78 9.84 -15.24
C GLN A 113 6.10 8.57 -14.72
N LEU A 114 6.87 7.58 -14.27
CA LEU A 114 6.34 6.37 -13.66
C LEU A 114 5.52 6.65 -12.40
N MET A 115 5.98 7.59 -11.55
CA MET A 115 5.22 8.01 -10.36
C MET A 115 3.86 8.60 -10.74
N LEU A 116 3.78 9.38 -11.83
CA LEU A 116 2.51 9.90 -12.34
C LEU A 116 1.58 8.77 -12.82
N PHE A 117 2.11 7.75 -13.50
CA PHE A 117 1.32 6.56 -13.86
C PHE A 117 0.75 5.86 -12.64
N VAL A 118 1.55 5.67 -11.57
CA VAL A 118 1.08 5.05 -10.33
C VAL A 118 -0.08 5.85 -9.73
N MET A 119 0.06 7.18 -9.63
CA MET A 119 -0.99 8.05 -9.12
C MET A 119 -2.26 8.00 -9.97
N ALA A 120 -2.13 7.95 -11.30
CA ALA A 120 -3.25 7.82 -12.22
C ALA A 120 -3.97 6.47 -12.05
N ILE A 121 -3.23 5.37 -11.98
CA ILE A 121 -3.79 4.02 -11.79
C ILE A 121 -4.51 3.92 -10.44
N TRP A 122 -3.93 4.49 -9.38
CA TRP A 122 -4.58 4.57 -8.07
C TRP A 122 -5.87 5.39 -8.12
N GLY A 123 -5.85 6.55 -8.79
CA GLY A 123 -7.05 7.37 -8.99
C GLY A 123 -8.16 6.61 -9.69
N ILE A 124 -7.84 5.90 -10.78
CA ILE A 124 -8.79 5.05 -11.52
C ILE A 124 -9.34 3.95 -10.60
N ASN A 125 -8.49 3.27 -9.83
CA ASN A 125 -8.92 2.21 -8.90
C ASN A 125 -9.87 2.74 -7.81
N ILE A 126 -9.57 3.90 -7.24
CA ILE A 126 -10.42 4.54 -6.23
C ILE A 126 -11.77 4.94 -6.82
N ILE A 127 -11.78 5.60 -7.98
CA ILE A 127 -13.00 6.03 -8.66
C ILE A 127 -13.85 4.81 -9.02
N PHE A 128 -13.21 3.76 -9.55
CA PHE A 128 -13.87 2.50 -9.88
C PHE A 128 -14.47 1.87 -8.62
N ALA A 129 -13.70 1.71 -7.55
CA ALA A 129 -14.18 1.09 -6.32
C ALA A 129 -15.34 1.87 -5.66
N VAL A 130 -15.23 3.20 -5.61
CA VAL A 130 -16.28 4.06 -5.05
C VAL A 130 -17.54 4.02 -5.91
N THR A 131 -17.41 4.16 -7.23
CA THR A 131 -18.57 4.14 -8.14
C THR A 131 -19.22 2.77 -8.15
N TRP A 132 -18.44 1.69 -8.19
CA TRP A 132 -18.94 0.32 -8.19
C TRP A 132 -19.74 0.02 -6.92
N LEU A 133 -19.20 0.37 -5.75
CA LEU A 133 -19.86 0.09 -4.47
C LEU A 133 -21.11 0.95 -4.20
N ARG A 134 -21.40 1.96 -5.03
CA ARG A 134 -22.69 2.64 -5.02
C ARG A 134 -23.81 1.79 -5.61
N TYR A 135 -23.49 0.91 -6.56
CA TYR A 135 -24.46 0.08 -7.26
C TYR A 135 -24.44 -1.38 -6.76
N PHE A 136 -23.28 -1.90 -6.38
CA PHE A 136 -23.09 -3.29 -5.96
C PHE A 136 -22.52 -3.37 -4.54
N SER A 137 -22.90 -4.39 -3.77
CA SER A 137 -22.45 -4.53 -2.38
C SER A 137 -21.05 -5.15 -2.22
N GLN A 138 -20.54 -5.78 -3.29
CA GLN A 138 -19.27 -6.52 -3.31
C GLN A 138 -18.53 -6.30 -4.63
N GLY A 139 -17.22 -6.50 -4.61
CA GLY A 139 -16.43 -6.49 -5.83
C GLY A 139 -16.73 -7.70 -6.73
N PRO A 140 -16.58 -7.55 -8.05
CA PRO A 140 -16.94 -8.58 -9.03
C PRO A 140 -16.16 -9.87 -8.81
N ILE A 141 -14.87 -9.78 -8.50
CA ILE A 141 -14.00 -10.95 -8.31
C ILE A 141 -14.22 -11.56 -6.93
N GLU A 142 -14.45 -10.74 -5.91
CA GLU A 142 -14.81 -11.21 -4.58
C GLU A 142 -16.13 -11.98 -4.57
N TRP A 143 -17.11 -11.53 -5.36
CA TRP A 143 -18.37 -12.25 -5.57
C TRP A 143 -18.13 -13.62 -6.21
N LEU A 144 -17.32 -13.67 -7.28
CA LEU A 144 -16.95 -14.92 -7.94
C LEU A 144 -16.22 -15.88 -6.98
N TRP A 145 -15.30 -15.35 -6.17
CA TRP A 145 -14.56 -16.12 -5.18
C TRP A 145 -15.48 -16.72 -4.12
N ARG A 146 -16.41 -15.93 -3.56
CA ARG A 146 -17.40 -16.41 -2.58
C ARG A 146 -18.33 -17.47 -3.17
N HIS A 147 -18.71 -17.33 -4.43
CA HIS A 147 -19.56 -18.30 -5.11
C HIS A 147 -18.83 -19.63 -5.32
N SER A 148 -17.58 -19.58 -5.77
CA SER A 148 -16.74 -20.78 -5.96
C SER A 148 -16.45 -21.49 -4.65
N SER A 149 -16.12 -20.77 -3.58
CA SER A 149 -15.80 -21.38 -2.28
C SER A 149 -17.01 -22.03 -1.61
N THR A 150 -18.18 -21.39 -1.68
CA THR A 150 -19.43 -21.96 -1.16
C THR A 150 -19.94 -23.13 -2.02
N GLY A 151 -19.73 -23.10 -3.33
CA GLY A 151 -20.03 -24.22 -4.22
C GLY A 151 -19.17 -25.45 -3.94
N LEU A 152 -17.89 -25.26 -3.63
CA LEU A 152 -16.98 -26.36 -3.29
C LEU A 152 -17.33 -26.99 -1.94
N ALA A 153 -17.67 -26.16 -0.93
CA ALA A 153 -18.06 -26.61 0.41
C ALA A 153 -19.35 -27.43 0.44
N LYS A 154 -20.22 -27.30 -0.59
CA LYS A 154 -21.42 -28.13 -0.74
C LYS A 154 -21.16 -29.46 -1.46
N ARG A 155 -19.97 -29.64 -2.03
CA ARG A 155 -19.60 -30.80 -2.86
C ARG A 155 -18.79 -31.84 -2.08
N PHE A 156 -18.35 -31.50 -0.87
CA PHE A 156 -17.75 -32.40 0.12
C PHE A 156 -18.72 -32.58 1.30
#